data_AF-A0A0L6J449-F1
#
_entry.id   AF-A0A0L6J449-F1
#
_cell.length_a   1.000
_cell.length_b   1.000
_cell.length_c   1.000
_cell.angle_alpha   90.00
_cell.angle_beta   90.00
_cell.angle_gamma   90.00
#
_symmetry.space_group_name_H-M   'P 1'
#
loop_
_entity.id
_entity.type
_entity.pdbx_description
1 polymer ?
#
loop_
_entity_poly.entity_id
_entity_poly.type
_entity_poly.pdbx_seq_one_letter_code
_entity_poly.pdbx_strand_id
1 'polypeptide(L)'
;MTKRAPKPLPPPTDDERRQAGEAARAMRAAIADPNLVGAKSVAHIDFARPRRGEWWETWANLPGLVRVNGPRGHYWHTLLPGWTYARSEIRSEMIPDLEALAEHGVRPTEATSGRAA
;
A
#
# COMPACT_ATOMS: atom_id res chain seq x y z
N MET A 1 -6.46 19.00 -3.26
CA MET A 1 -5.09 18.50 -3.52
C MET A 1 -5.08 17.93 -4.92
N THR A 2 -4.38 18.55 -5.86
CA THR A 2 -4.24 18.04 -7.23
C THR A 2 -3.46 16.73 -7.17
N LYS A 3 -4.17 15.60 -7.31
CA LYS A 3 -3.62 14.23 -7.43
C LYS A 3 -2.76 14.18 -8.69
N ARG A 4 -1.45 14.44 -8.54
CA ARG A 4 -0.50 14.28 -9.64
C ARG A 4 -0.31 12.78 -9.83
N ALA A 5 -0.77 12.23 -10.95
CA ALA A 5 -0.47 10.87 -11.33
C ALA A 5 1.07 10.67 -11.24
N PRO A 6 1.56 9.54 -10.67
CA PRO A 6 2.99 9.27 -10.61
C PRO A 6 3.62 9.36 -12.01
N LYS A 7 4.91 9.72 -12.08
CA LYS A 7 5.70 9.65 -13.33
C LYS A 7 5.43 8.30 -14.00
N PRO A 8 5.22 8.23 -15.33
CA PRO A 8 4.88 6.98 -15.99
C PRO A 8 5.94 5.92 -15.65
N LEU A 9 5.50 4.91 -14.91
CA LEU A 9 6.31 3.76 -14.55
C LEU A 9 6.41 2.85 -15.77
N PRO A 10 7.52 2.10 -15.92
CA PRO A 10 7.58 1.05 -16.94
C PRO A 10 6.41 0.07 -16.74
N PRO A 11 5.93 -0.60 -17.80
CA PRO A 11 4.94 -1.66 -17.66
C PRO A 11 5.35 -2.64 -16.56
N PRO A 12 4.41 -3.11 -15.72
CA PRO A 12 4.73 -4.04 -14.66
C PRO A 12 5.24 -5.36 -15.24
N THR A 13 6.27 -5.90 -14.60
CA THR A 13 6.83 -7.22 -14.89
C THR A 13 5.88 -8.34 -14.44
N ASP A 14 6.02 -9.53 -14.99
CA ASP A 14 5.23 -10.69 -14.56
C ASP A 14 5.47 -11.04 -13.09
N ASP A 15 6.67 -10.75 -12.57
CA ASP A 15 6.99 -10.92 -11.15
C ASP A 15 6.22 -9.93 -10.26
N GLU A 16 6.19 -8.65 -10.63
CA GLU A 16 5.37 -7.65 -9.93
C GLU A 16 3.88 -8.03 -9.94
N ARG A 17 3.38 -8.54 -11.07
CA ARG A 17 1.98 -8.99 -11.19
C ARG A 17 1.69 -10.18 -10.27
N ARG A 18 2.58 -11.17 -10.24
CA ARG A 18 2.47 -12.33 -9.35
C ARG A 18 2.49 -11.89 -7.88
N GLN A 19 3.46 -11.06 -7.51
CA GLN A 19 3.59 -10.53 -6.15
C GLN A 19 2.36 -9.71 -5.73
N ALA A 20 1.77 -8.93 -6.65
CA ALA A 20 0.57 -8.15 -6.36
C ALA A 20 -0.62 -9.06 -5.98
N GLY A 21 -0.81 -10.16 -6.71
CA GLY A 21 -1.85 -11.14 -6.40
C GLY A 21 -1.62 -11.86 -5.07
N GLU A 22 -0.36 -12.19 -4.75
CA GLU A 22 0.02 -12.75 -3.45
C GLU A 22 -0.24 -11.77 -2.30
N ALA A 23 0.14 -10.50 -2.47
CA ALA A 23 -0.07 -9.44 -1.48
C ALA A 23 -1.57 -9.20 -1.24
N ALA A 24 -2.38 -9.09 -2.28
CA ALA A 24 -3.83 -8.91 -2.16
C ALA A 24 -4.48 -10.05 -1.36
N ARG A 25 -4.11 -11.31 -1.67
CA ARG A 25 -4.60 -12.49 -0.93
C ARG A 25 -4.16 -12.47 0.53
N ALA A 26 -2.88 -12.21 0.80
CA ALA A 26 -2.34 -12.17 2.16
C ALA A 26 -3.03 -11.07 3.00
N MET A 27 -3.24 -9.89 2.41
CA MET A 27 -3.94 -8.79 3.06
C MET A 27 -5.40 -9.13 3.37
N ARG A 28 -6.14 -9.77 2.44
CA ARG A 28 -7.50 -10.23 2.73
C ARG A 28 -7.54 -11.26 3.86
N ALA A 29 -6.63 -12.23 3.83
CA ALA A 29 -6.53 -13.25 4.87
C ALA A 29 -6.26 -12.61 6.24
N ALA A 30 -5.30 -11.69 6.32
CA ALA A 30 -4.99 -10.96 7.56
C ALA A 30 -6.12 -10.04 8.05
N ILE A 31 -6.95 -9.55 7.14
CA ILE A 31 -8.13 -8.76 7.48
C ILE A 31 -9.25 -9.64 8.06
N ALA A 32 -9.37 -10.88 7.57
CA ALA A 32 -10.32 -11.87 8.09
C ALA A 32 -9.85 -12.47 9.42
N ASP A 33 -8.55 -12.75 9.54
CA ASP A 33 -7.89 -13.24 10.75
C ASP A 33 -6.61 -12.41 11.04
N PRO A 34 -6.69 -11.46 12.01
CA PRO A 34 -5.55 -10.64 12.39
C PRO A 34 -4.32 -11.40 12.91
N ASN A 35 -4.45 -12.67 13.29
CA ASN A 35 -3.30 -13.47 13.73
C ASN A 35 -2.35 -13.82 12.58
N LEU A 36 -2.79 -13.67 11.33
CA LEU A 36 -2.01 -14.03 10.14
C LEU A 36 -1.01 -12.95 9.70
N VAL A 37 -0.99 -11.77 10.31
CA VAL A 37 -0.07 -10.66 9.91
C VAL A 37 1.40 -11.01 10.11
N GLY A 38 1.72 -11.90 11.05
CA GLY A 38 3.10 -12.25 11.41
C GLY A 38 3.80 -11.20 12.26
N ALA A 39 5.10 -11.40 12.49
CA ALA A 39 5.90 -10.54 13.36
C ALA A 39 5.95 -9.10 12.85
N LYS A 40 5.79 -8.13 13.75
CA LYS A 40 5.81 -6.70 13.44
C LYS A 40 7.22 -6.14 13.60
N SER A 41 7.69 -5.41 12.61
CA SER A 41 8.93 -4.62 12.65
C SER A 41 8.61 -3.14 12.66
N VAL A 42 9.44 -2.36 13.36
CA VAL A 42 9.29 -0.90 13.46
C VAL A 42 10.63 -0.24 13.18
N ALA A 43 10.64 0.74 12.27
CA ALA A 43 11.80 1.57 11.96
C ALA A 43 11.47 3.04 12.21
N HIS A 44 12.38 3.77 12.85
CA HIS A 44 12.33 5.23 12.90
C HIS A 44 13.23 5.79 11.81
N ILE A 45 12.66 6.61 10.94
CA ILE A 45 13.38 7.30 9.87
C ILE A 45 13.49 8.76 10.25
N ASP A 46 14.71 9.20 10.56
CA ASP A 46 14.98 10.60 10.84
C ASP A 46 15.25 11.35 9.54
N PHE A 47 14.58 12.49 9.35
CA PHE A 47 14.76 13.34 8.20
C PHE A 47 15.47 14.62 8.63
N ALA A 48 16.32 15.17 7.75
CA ALA A 48 16.89 16.48 7.96
C ALA A 48 15.77 17.55 8.09
N ARG A 49 15.99 18.54 8.96
CA ARG A 49 15.07 19.67 9.15
C ARG A 49 14.74 20.33 7.80
N PRO A 50 13.48 20.76 7.55
CA PRO A 50 12.37 20.95 8.50
C PRO A 50 11.40 19.76 8.63
N ARG A 51 11.65 18.62 7.97
CA ARG A 51 10.74 17.47 8.01
C ARG A 51 10.89 16.74 9.35
N ARG A 52 9.77 16.40 10.00
CA ARG A 52 9.77 15.53 11.18
C ARG A 52 10.01 14.10 10.75
N GLY A 53 10.74 13.33 11.55
CA GLY A 53 10.94 11.90 11.31
C GLY A 53 9.63 11.12 11.25
N GLU A 54 9.70 9.92 10.69
CA GLU A 54 8.57 9.02 10.50
C GLU A 54 8.80 7.68 11.19
N TRP A 55 7.71 7.08 11.69
CA TRP A 55 7.72 5.71 12.19
C TRP A 55 7.10 4.79 11.14
N TRP A 56 7.87 3.86 10.62
CA TRP A 56 7.42 2.87 9.66
C TRP A 56 7.21 1.53 10.35
N GLU A 57 6.03 0.95 10.17
CA GLU A 57 5.68 -0.37 10.69
C GLU A 57 5.39 -1.32 9.54
N THR A 58 5.99 -2.51 9.60
CA THR A 58 5.84 -3.58 8.61
C THR A 58 5.54 -4.90 9.30
N TRP A 59 5.06 -5.88 8.54
CA TRP A 59 4.71 -7.21 9.06
C TRP A 59 5.27 -8.31 8.18
N ALA A 60 5.78 -9.38 8.79
CA ALA A 60 6.48 -10.47 8.10
C ALA A 60 5.63 -11.14 7.01
N ASN A 61 4.31 -11.31 7.23
CA ASN A 61 3.44 -11.99 6.28
C ASN A 61 2.70 -11.03 5.34
N LEU A 62 2.94 -9.71 5.44
CA LEU A 62 2.38 -8.69 4.56
C LEU A 62 3.52 -7.92 3.89
N PRO A 63 4.35 -8.60 3.07
CA PRO A 63 5.48 -7.96 2.42
C PRO A 63 4.99 -6.81 1.53
N GLY A 64 5.71 -5.69 1.58
CA GLY A 64 5.37 -4.50 0.81
C GLY A 64 4.37 -3.56 1.48
N LEU A 65 3.54 -4.03 2.42
CA LEU A 65 2.65 -3.17 3.21
C LEU A 65 3.44 -2.41 4.28
N VAL A 66 3.29 -1.09 4.29
CA VAL A 66 3.87 -0.23 5.32
C VAL A 66 2.80 0.68 5.92
N ARG A 67 2.80 0.78 7.25
CA ARG A 67 2.04 1.80 7.99
C ARG A 67 2.99 2.87 8.50
N VAL A 68 2.66 4.12 8.24
CA VAL A 68 3.46 5.28 8.64
C VAL A 68 2.77 6.01 9.79
N ASN A 69 3.49 6.35 10.85
CA ASN A 69 3.03 7.18 11.98
C ASN A 69 1.83 6.61 12.76
N GLY A 70 1.79 5.28 12.93
CA GLY A 70 0.84 4.61 13.83
C GLY A 70 -0.59 4.48 13.28
N PRO A 71 -1.58 4.11 14.13
CA PRO A 71 -2.92 3.73 13.69
C PRO A 71 -3.72 4.82 12.96
N ARG A 72 -3.41 6.10 13.22
CA ARG A 72 -4.04 7.27 12.60
C ARG A 72 -3.26 7.82 11.40
N GLY A 73 -2.12 7.23 11.08
CA GLY A 73 -1.36 7.64 9.92
C GLY A 73 -1.90 7.02 8.63
N HIS A 74 -1.01 6.84 7.66
CA HIS A 74 -1.36 6.35 6.33
C HIS A 74 -0.61 5.05 6.02
N TYR A 75 -1.05 4.41 4.95
CA TYR A 75 -0.52 3.14 4.47
C TYR A 75 -0.06 3.33 3.05
N TRP A 76 0.97 2.59 2.66
CA TRP A 76 1.38 2.48 1.26
C TRP A 76 1.85 1.06 0.99
N HIS A 77 1.91 0.70 -0.29
CA HIS A 77 2.39 -0.58 -0.74
C HIS A 77 3.53 -0.40 -1.74
N THR A 78 4.61 -1.16 -1.63
CA THR A 78 5.78 -1.06 -2.52
C THR A 78 5.44 -1.23 -4.00
N LEU A 79 4.48 -2.11 -4.32
CA LEU A 79 3.98 -2.35 -5.68
C LEU A 79 3.05 -1.24 -6.22
N LEU A 80 2.61 -0.32 -5.38
CA LEU A 80 1.77 0.83 -5.73
C LEU A 80 2.52 2.14 -5.43
N PRO A 81 3.70 2.37 -6.04
CA PRO A 81 4.56 3.48 -5.68
C PRO A 81 3.90 4.83 -5.97
N GLY A 82 4.03 5.75 -5.02
CA GLY A 82 3.42 7.08 -5.10
C GLY A 82 1.98 7.15 -4.60
N TRP A 83 1.39 6.02 -4.20
CA TRP A 83 0.05 5.96 -3.62
C TRP A 83 0.09 5.82 -2.10
N THR A 84 -0.79 6.57 -1.44
CA THR A 84 -1.00 6.53 0.00
C THR A 84 -2.47 6.35 0.28
N TYR A 85 -2.79 5.51 1.26
CA TYR A 85 -4.14 5.10 1.60
C TYR A 85 -4.40 5.35 3.08
N ALA A 86 -5.62 5.73 3.42
CA ALA A 86 -6.13 5.67 4.77
C ALA A 86 -6.41 4.21 5.16
N ARG A 87 -6.52 3.94 6.48
CA ARG A 87 -6.89 2.61 6.99
C ARG A 87 -8.21 2.11 6.38
N SER A 88 -9.18 3.00 6.21
CA SER A 88 -10.50 2.69 5.62
C SER A 88 -10.41 2.31 4.15
N GLU A 89 -9.42 2.82 3.42
CA GLU A 89 -9.24 2.62 1.98
C GLU A 89 -8.50 1.32 1.66
N ILE A 90 -7.95 0.62 2.66
CA ILE A 90 -7.23 -0.65 2.43
C ILE A 90 -8.13 -1.68 1.74
N ARG A 91 -9.36 -1.85 2.25
CA ARG A 91 -10.31 -2.84 1.71
C ARG A 91 -10.91 -2.41 0.37
N SER A 92 -11.22 -1.13 0.23
CA SER A 92 -11.98 -0.60 -0.92
C SER A 92 -11.11 -0.13 -2.07
N GLU A 93 -9.81 0.14 -1.85
CA GLU A 93 -8.91 0.68 -2.86
C GLU A 93 -7.59 -0.08 -2.93
N MET A 94 -6.77 -0.12 -1.87
CA MET A 94 -5.43 -0.70 -1.97
C MET A 94 -5.45 -2.17 -2.42
N ILE A 95 -6.33 -3.00 -1.83
CA ILE A 95 -6.46 -4.41 -2.24
C ILE A 95 -6.94 -4.51 -3.69
N PRO A 96 -8.04 -3.85 -4.11
CA PRO A 96 -8.44 -3.80 -5.52
C PRO A 96 -7.36 -3.31 -6.49
N ASP A 97 -6.55 -2.32 -6.10
CA ASP A 97 -5.45 -1.82 -6.93
C ASP A 97 -4.35 -2.88 -7.13
N LEU A 98 -4.05 -3.66 -6.09
CA LEU A 98 -3.13 -4.80 -6.20
C LEU A 98 -3.71 -5.92 -7.09
N GLU A 99 -5.02 -6.14 -7.04
CA GLU A 99 -5.68 -7.10 -7.93
C GLU A 99 -5.67 -6.65 -9.38
N ALA A 100 -5.99 -5.39 -9.66
CA ALA A 100 -5.92 -4.82 -10.99
C ALA A 100 -4.49 -4.87 -11.55
N LEU A 101 -3.49 -4.65 -10.69
CA LEU A 101 -2.09 -4.84 -11.05
C LEU A 101 -1.79 -6.30 -11.40
N ALA A 102 -2.27 -7.26 -10.60
CA ALA A 102 -2.05 -8.68 -10.83
C ALA A 102 -2.72 -9.16 -12.13
N GLU A 103 -4.01 -8.89 -12.29
CA GLU A 103 -4.85 -9.43 -13.36
C GLU A 103 -4.61 -8.72 -14.68
N HIS A 104 -4.53 -7.38 -14.65
CA HIS A 104 -4.53 -6.56 -15.85
C HIS A 104 -3.22 -5.82 -16.09
N GLY A 105 -2.26 -5.88 -15.16
CA GLY A 105 -1.03 -5.08 -15.25
C GLY A 105 -1.30 -3.58 -15.15
N VAL A 106 -2.43 -3.19 -14.55
CA VAL A 106 -2.87 -1.80 -14.45
C VAL A 106 -2.52 -1.26 -13.07
N ARG A 107 -1.82 -0.13 -13.02
CA ARG A 107 -1.59 0.62 -11.78
C ARG A 107 -2.66 1.70 -11.61
N PRO A 108 -3.00 2.09 -10.37
CA PRO A 108 -3.95 3.16 -10.11
C PRO A 108 -3.46 4.47 -10.74
N THR A 109 -4.40 5.21 -11.32
CA THR A 109 -4.18 6.51 -11.98
C THR A 109 -4.95 7.65 -11.29
N GLU A 110 -6.03 7.32 -10.59
CA GLU A 110 -6.85 8.23 -9.76
C GLU A 110 -7.28 7.52 -8.47
N ALA A 111 -7.33 8.22 -7.33
CA ALA A 111 -7.86 7.59 -6.09
C ALA A 111 -9.39 7.57 -6.11
N THR A 112 -9.97 6.48 -5.64
CA THR A 112 -11.37 6.14 -5.88
C THR A 112 -12.30 6.78 -4.83
N SER A 113 -11.84 7.03 -3.59
CA SER A 113 -12.57 7.72 -2.51
C SER A 113 -12.86 9.21 -2.74
N GLY A 114 -12.38 9.79 -3.86
CA GLY A 114 -12.67 11.18 -4.24
C GLY A 114 -13.89 11.38 -5.12
N ARG A 115 -14.49 10.29 -5.65
CA ARG A 115 -15.77 10.31 -6.36
C ARG A 115 -16.88 10.10 -5.32
N ALA A 116 -17.21 11.14 -4.57
CA ALA A 116 -18.50 11.18 -3.90
C ALA A 116 -19.61 11.23 -4.97
N ALA A 117 -20.69 10.49 -4.67
CA ALA A 117 -21.94 10.42 -5.42
C ALA A 117 -22.55 11.78 -5.76
#